data_AF-A0A831PMS7-F1
#
_entry.id   AF-A0A831PMS7-F1
#
_cell.length_a   1.000
_cell.length_b   1.000
_cell.length_c   1.000
_cell.angle_alpha   90.00
_cell.angle_beta   90.00
_cell.angle_gamma   90.00
#
_symmetry.space_group_name_H-M   'P 1'
#
loop_
_entity.id
_entity.type
_entity.pdbx_description
1 polymer ?
#
loop_
_entity_poly.entity_id
_entity_poly.type
_entity_poly.pdbx_seq_one_letter_code
_entity_poly.pdbx_strand_id
1 'polypeptide(L)'
;MTVRKPGARFAGPVLGLALALALAPVACVVTVPVPTPEEPGPAPVPHVAWAGVRSSAFGIEPFPEPAQWARAVRAMAEPYPGSTPVAVWIVGRMNSPRTCRLEFPGDGISRPDIRFEDADKHERFLAAFDREGIAVFLQVEPAHADVKTLVDLVLGRYARHPCVIGFGVDVEWHREADRPGRGVPVDDGTGYLWESWVKAHDPSYRLFLKHWNPDWLCPDYRGDIVFVDDSQGVESADRLVREFEAWAERFRPNPVMFQIGYPRDKPWWGRLPDPPRTLGQAIAARVDQTCGLIWVDFTLRDVLPLR
;
A
#
# COMPACT_ATOMS: atom_id res chain seq x y z
N MET A 1 -14.67 47.33 -44.35
CA MET A 1 -15.75 48.31 -44.07
C MET A 1 -17.02 47.80 -44.72
N THR A 2 -18.01 47.51 -43.89
CA THR A 2 -19.39 47.16 -44.22
C THR A 2 -20.01 48.19 -45.17
N VAL A 3 -20.90 47.75 -46.08
CA VAL A 3 -22.28 48.27 -46.26
C VAL A 3 -22.94 47.62 -47.50
N ARG A 4 -24.25 47.41 -47.36
CA ARG A 4 -25.21 46.60 -48.12
C ARG A 4 -25.83 47.30 -49.35
N LYS A 5 -26.35 46.43 -50.25
CA LYS A 5 -27.57 46.52 -51.12
C LYS A 5 -27.52 47.53 -52.30
N PRO A 6 -28.26 47.33 -53.42
CA PRO A 6 -29.67 46.90 -53.57
C PRO A 6 -29.84 45.83 -54.70
N GLY A 7 -30.99 45.36 -55.18
CA GLY A 7 -32.40 45.74 -55.13
C GLY A 7 -33.18 44.80 -56.09
N ALA A 8 -34.48 44.66 -55.87
CA ALA A 8 -35.38 43.70 -56.50
C ALA A 8 -35.70 43.99 -57.98
N ARG A 9 -36.09 42.95 -58.76
CA ARG A 9 -37.05 43.06 -59.88
C ARG A 9 -37.89 41.78 -60.10
N PHE A 10 -39.20 41.98 -59.94
CA PHE A 10 -40.38 41.53 -60.70
C PHE A 10 -40.39 40.29 -61.65
N ALA A 11 -41.46 39.51 -61.42
CA ALA A 11 -42.52 39.06 -62.36
C ALA A 11 -42.31 37.83 -63.28
N GLY A 12 -43.34 36.97 -63.26
CA GLY A 12 -43.71 36.10 -64.40
C GLY A 12 -44.05 34.65 -64.01
N PRO A 13 -45.29 34.17 -64.22
CA PRO A 13 -45.73 32.84 -63.80
C PRO A 13 -45.43 31.79 -64.89
N VAL A 14 -45.04 30.57 -64.51
CA VAL A 14 -45.10 29.42 -65.42
C VAL A 14 -45.56 28.17 -64.66
N LEU A 15 -46.81 27.81 -65.00
CA LEU A 15 -47.40 26.49 -65.12
C LEU A 15 -46.55 25.28 -64.70
N GLY A 16 -47.13 24.50 -63.79
CA GLY A 16 -46.55 23.25 -63.31
C GLY A 16 -46.48 22.16 -64.37
N LEU A 17 -45.37 21.41 -64.31
CA LEU A 17 -45.26 20.08 -64.88
C LEU A 17 -44.63 19.19 -63.80
N ALA A 18 -45.42 18.28 -63.26
CA ALA A 18 -44.95 17.30 -62.28
C ALA A 18 -44.09 16.25 -62.99
N LEU A 19 -42.80 16.19 -62.65
CA LEU A 19 -41.91 15.12 -63.04
C LEU A 19 -41.52 14.33 -61.77
N ALA A 20 -42.05 13.12 -61.65
CA ALA A 20 -41.71 12.19 -60.58
C ALA A 20 -40.27 11.68 -60.78
N LEU A 21 -39.34 12.10 -59.92
CA LEU A 21 -38.02 11.47 -59.79
C LEU A 21 -38.08 10.39 -58.71
N ALA A 22 -37.83 9.15 -59.13
CA ALA A 22 -37.61 8.02 -58.24
C ALA A 22 -36.28 8.18 -57.49
N LEU A 23 -36.34 8.26 -56.16
CA LEU A 23 -35.20 8.17 -55.27
C LEU A 23 -34.80 6.70 -55.08
N ALA A 24 -33.60 6.33 -55.52
CA ALA A 24 -32.97 5.08 -55.11
C ALA A 24 -32.43 5.21 -53.67
N PRO A 25 -32.57 4.20 -52.80
CA PRO A 25 -32.06 4.27 -51.44
C PRO A 25 -30.53 4.12 -51.44
N VAL A 26 -29.83 5.12 -50.91
CA VAL A 26 -28.41 5.01 -50.57
C VAL A 26 -28.30 4.23 -49.27
N ALA A 27 -27.84 2.98 -49.35
CA ALA A 27 -27.52 2.18 -48.17
C ALA A 27 -26.26 2.75 -47.51
N CYS A 28 -26.42 3.38 -46.35
CA CYS A 28 -25.31 3.78 -45.48
C CYS A 28 -24.81 2.54 -44.75
N VAL A 29 -23.67 1.98 -45.17
CA VAL A 29 -23.02 0.88 -44.47
C VAL A 29 -22.30 1.47 -43.26
N VAL A 30 -22.91 1.36 -42.08
CA VAL A 30 -22.26 1.64 -40.81
C VAL A 30 -21.36 0.44 -40.49
N THR A 31 -20.06 0.59 -40.68
CA THR A 31 -19.08 -0.37 -40.18
C THR A 31 -19.01 -0.23 -38.66
N VAL A 32 -19.64 -1.16 -37.95
CA VAL A 32 -19.47 -1.30 -36.50
C VAL A 32 -18.05 -1.83 -36.27
N PRO A 33 -17.16 -1.12 -35.54
CA PRO A 33 -15.86 -1.67 -35.20
C PRO A 33 -16.06 -2.92 -34.34
N VAL A 34 -15.52 -4.05 -34.81
CA VAL A 34 -15.48 -5.29 -34.03
C VAL A 34 -14.56 -5.03 -32.83
N PRO A 35 -15.02 -5.20 -31.58
CA PRO A 35 -14.15 -5.05 -30.42
C PRO A 35 -13.03 -6.10 -30.51
N THR A 36 -11.79 -5.63 -30.46
CA THR A 36 -10.61 -6.47 -30.30
C THR A 36 -10.78 -7.28 -29.00
N PRO A 37 -10.50 -8.59 -28.98
CA PRO A 37 -10.48 -9.34 -27.73
C PRO A 37 -9.50 -8.68 -26.76
N GLU A 38 -10.02 -8.27 -25.60
CA GLU A 38 -9.20 -7.84 -24.47
C GLU A 38 -8.23 -8.99 -24.15
N GLU A 39 -6.93 -8.69 -24.04
CA GLU A 39 -5.97 -9.71 -23.61
C GLU A 39 -6.46 -10.30 -22.28
N PRO A 40 -6.48 -11.64 -22.13
CA PRO A 40 -6.87 -12.23 -20.86
C PRO A 40 -5.93 -11.67 -19.79
N GLY A 41 -6.52 -10.94 -18.83
CA GLY A 41 -5.79 -10.45 -17.67
C GLY A 41 -5.04 -11.61 -17.01
N PRO A 42 -3.86 -11.36 -16.42
CA PRO A 42 -3.06 -12.42 -15.83
C PRO A 42 -3.89 -13.22 -14.82
N ALA A 43 -3.68 -14.54 -14.85
CA ALA A 43 -4.40 -15.46 -13.97
C ALA A 43 -4.27 -15.02 -12.49
N PRO A 44 -5.30 -15.24 -11.66
CA PRO A 44 -5.23 -14.96 -10.22
C PRO A 44 -3.98 -15.60 -9.63
N VAL A 45 -3.16 -14.83 -8.91
CA VAL A 45 -1.91 -15.32 -8.33
C VAL A 45 -2.22 -15.90 -6.95
N PRO A 46 -2.24 -17.24 -6.78
CA PRO A 46 -2.86 -17.90 -5.63
C PRO A 46 -2.11 -17.73 -4.29
N HIS A 47 -1.02 -16.97 -4.27
CA HIS A 47 -0.14 -16.82 -3.10
C HIS A 47 -0.16 -15.41 -2.47
N VAL A 48 -0.85 -14.43 -3.07
CA VAL A 48 -0.98 -13.08 -2.48
C VAL A 48 -2.07 -13.09 -1.40
N ALA A 49 -1.68 -13.27 -0.14
CA ALA A 49 -2.61 -13.29 0.99
C ALA A 49 -3.00 -11.89 1.48
N TRP A 50 -2.12 -10.90 1.27
CA TRP A 50 -2.39 -9.52 1.69
C TRP A 50 -2.06 -8.53 0.60
N ALA A 51 -2.89 -7.51 0.44
CA ALA A 51 -2.57 -6.39 -0.43
C ALA A 51 -3.16 -5.11 0.16
N GLY A 52 -2.40 -4.02 0.10
CA GLY A 52 -2.83 -2.78 0.70
C GLY A 52 -1.72 -1.76 0.86
N VAL A 53 -1.78 -0.93 1.90
CA VAL A 53 -0.96 0.28 1.95
C VAL A 53 -0.23 0.43 3.27
N ARG A 54 0.90 1.15 3.26
CA ARG A 54 1.62 1.56 4.46
C ARG A 54 1.27 3.01 4.79
N SER A 55 1.12 3.32 6.07
CA SER A 55 0.81 4.67 6.57
C SER A 55 1.86 5.14 7.56
N SER A 56 2.23 6.42 7.44
CA SER A 56 2.99 7.18 8.42
C SER A 56 2.50 8.62 8.50
N ALA A 57 2.62 9.23 9.67
CA ALA A 57 2.24 10.63 9.87
C ALA A 57 3.12 11.64 9.10
N PHE A 58 4.18 11.19 8.43
CA PHE A 58 5.15 12.04 7.72
C PHE A 58 5.30 11.71 6.24
N GLY A 59 4.62 10.68 5.72
CA GLY A 59 4.76 10.28 4.33
C GLY A 59 3.83 11.00 3.38
N ILE A 60 2.61 11.33 3.82
CA ILE A 60 1.55 11.84 2.94
C ILE A 60 0.83 13.06 3.53
N GLU A 61 0.82 14.18 2.79
CA GLU A 61 0.20 15.46 3.20
C GLU A 61 -0.72 16.02 2.09
N PRO A 62 -1.96 16.49 2.40
CA PRO A 62 -2.65 16.32 3.68
C PRO A 62 -2.87 14.85 4.04
N PHE A 63 -2.87 14.53 5.34
CA PHE A 63 -3.12 13.16 5.77
C PHE A 63 -4.55 12.74 5.38
N PRO A 64 -4.75 11.63 4.63
CA PRO A 64 -6.08 11.24 4.19
C PRO A 64 -7.04 10.92 5.35
N GLU A 65 -8.31 11.19 5.14
CA GLU A 65 -9.40 10.82 6.05
C GLU A 65 -9.69 9.31 5.99
N PRO A 66 -10.37 8.73 7.02
CA PRO A 66 -10.54 7.28 7.11
C PRO A 66 -11.14 6.61 5.86
N ALA A 67 -12.15 7.22 5.25
CA ALA A 67 -12.77 6.69 4.03
C ALA A 67 -11.82 6.71 2.82
N GLN A 68 -10.88 7.66 2.76
CA GLN A 68 -9.89 7.77 1.70
C GLN A 68 -8.82 6.67 1.85
N TRP A 69 -8.38 6.40 3.08
CA TRP A 69 -7.51 5.25 3.36
C TRP A 69 -8.17 3.93 3.00
N ALA A 70 -9.43 3.73 3.39
CA ALA A 70 -10.15 2.50 3.04
C ALA A 70 -10.28 2.31 1.52
N ARG A 71 -10.51 3.40 0.78
CA ARG A 71 -10.54 3.38 -0.69
C ARG A 71 -9.18 2.99 -1.28
N ALA A 72 -8.09 3.58 -0.80
CA ALA A 72 -6.75 3.26 -1.28
C ALA A 72 -6.36 1.80 -0.99
N VAL A 73 -6.65 1.30 0.22
CA VAL A 73 -6.42 -0.11 0.59
C VAL A 73 -7.16 -1.06 -0.36
N ARG A 74 -8.45 -0.80 -0.63
CA ARG A 74 -9.24 -1.62 -1.56
C ARG A 74 -8.72 -1.56 -3.00
N ALA A 75 -8.38 -0.37 -3.47
CA ALA A 75 -7.84 -0.20 -4.82
C ALA A 75 -6.51 -0.94 -5.00
N MET A 76 -5.66 -0.98 -3.95
CA MET A 76 -4.43 -1.76 -3.98
C MET A 76 -4.69 -3.28 -3.91
N ALA A 77 -5.76 -3.72 -3.24
CA ALA A 77 -6.12 -5.13 -3.14
C ALA A 77 -6.89 -5.67 -4.36
N GLU A 78 -7.60 -4.81 -5.10
CA GLU A 78 -8.45 -5.18 -6.25
C GLU A 78 -7.75 -6.09 -7.27
N PRO A 79 -6.48 -5.87 -7.67
CA PRO A 79 -5.82 -6.70 -8.67
C PRO A 79 -5.46 -8.12 -8.18
N TYR A 80 -5.68 -8.42 -6.90
CA TYR A 80 -5.28 -9.66 -6.24
C TYR A 80 -6.51 -10.36 -5.63
N PRO A 81 -7.34 -11.05 -6.44
CA PRO A 81 -8.54 -11.73 -5.97
C PRO A 81 -8.23 -12.72 -4.85
N GLY A 82 -8.98 -12.63 -3.75
CA GLY A 82 -8.80 -13.48 -2.56
C GLY A 82 -7.78 -12.95 -1.55
N SER A 83 -7.03 -11.90 -1.87
CA SER A 83 -6.17 -11.23 -0.89
C SER A 83 -7.01 -10.52 0.18
N THR A 84 -6.48 -10.47 1.40
CA THR A 84 -7.02 -9.68 2.50
C THR A 84 -6.55 -8.23 2.35
N PRO A 85 -7.47 -7.25 2.25
CA PRO A 85 -7.11 -5.84 2.27
C PRO A 85 -6.40 -5.50 3.60
N VAL A 86 -5.20 -4.93 3.54
CA VAL A 86 -4.36 -4.72 4.74
C VAL A 86 -3.80 -3.30 4.84
N ALA A 87 -3.54 -2.83 6.05
CA ALA A 87 -2.75 -1.65 6.32
C ALA A 87 -1.55 -1.97 7.22
N VAL A 88 -0.35 -1.56 6.80
CA VAL A 88 0.80 -1.42 7.71
C VAL A 88 0.72 -0.03 8.31
N TRP A 89 0.32 0.06 9.57
CA TRP A 89 -0.10 1.32 10.19
C TRP A 89 0.86 1.75 11.29
N ILE A 90 1.69 2.76 11.03
CA ILE A 90 2.64 3.24 12.03
C ILE A 90 1.90 4.02 13.11
N VAL A 91 2.08 3.56 14.35
CA VAL A 91 1.51 4.18 15.55
C VAL A 91 2.58 4.69 16.52
N GLY A 92 3.83 4.35 16.27
CA GLY A 92 4.99 4.87 16.98
C GLY A 92 6.11 5.14 15.99
N ARG A 93 6.59 6.38 15.95
CA ARG A 93 7.67 6.78 15.03
C ARG A 93 8.91 7.19 15.78
N MET A 94 10.06 7.05 15.14
CA MET A 94 11.29 7.59 15.68
C MET A 94 11.20 9.11 15.69
N ASN A 95 11.36 9.72 16.87
CA ASN A 95 11.42 11.18 17.02
C ASN A 95 12.86 11.68 17.15
N SER A 96 13.76 10.85 17.68
CA SER A 96 15.20 11.07 17.75
C SER A 96 15.89 9.70 17.82
N PRO A 97 17.22 9.61 17.68
CA PRO A 97 17.94 8.32 17.78
C PRO A 97 17.67 7.51 19.04
N ARG A 98 17.21 8.15 20.13
CA ARG A 98 16.85 7.49 21.39
C ARG A 98 15.35 7.33 21.61
N THR A 99 14.53 8.18 21.03
CA THR A 99 13.16 8.34 21.48
C THR A 99 12.16 7.87 20.43
N CYS A 100 11.33 6.90 20.79
CA CYS A 100 10.10 6.57 20.07
C CYS A 100 8.99 7.53 20.52
N ARG A 101 8.25 8.11 19.58
CA ARG A 101 7.05 8.91 19.83
C ARG A 101 5.83 8.07 19.46
N LEU A 102 5.11 7.63 20.47
CA LEU A 102 3.80 6.99 20.34
C LEU A 102 2.75 8.06 20.07
N GLU A 103 1.97 7.86 19.03
CA GLU A 103 1.04 8.85 18.49
C GLU A 103 -0.35 8.82 19.16
N PHE A 104 -0.33 8.55 20.47
CA PHE A 104 -1.48 8.51 21.36
C PHE A 104 -1.11 8.86 22.81
N PRO A 105 -2.10 9.17 23.68
CA PRO A 105 -1.87 9.50 25.08
C PRO A 105 -1.33 8.34 25.90
N GLY A 106 -0.33 8.63 26.74
CA GLY A 106 0.25 7.66 27.66
C GLY A 106 -0.62 7.33 28.88
N ASP A 107 -0.13 6.40 29.68
CA ASP A 107 -0.74 5.91 30.92
C ASP A 107 -0.36 6.76 32.16
N GLY A 108 0.27 7.92 31.95
CA GLY A 108 0.80 8.78 33.01
C GLY A 108 2.15 8.33 33.58
N ILE A 109 2.72 7.21 33.12
CA ILE A 109 4.03 6.74 33.55
C ILE A 109 5.12 7.31 32.61
N SER A 110 6.02 8.10 33.19
CA SER A 110 7.17 8.65 32.47
C SER A 110 8.17 7.54 32.12
N ARG A 111 8.66 7.56 30.88
CA ARG A 111 9.64 6.62 30.35
C ARG A 111 10.71 7.41 29.58
N PRO A 112 12.01 7.14 29.74
CA PRO A 112 13.07 7.98 29.18
C PRO A 112 13.08 7.97 27.64
N ASP A 113 12.88 6.80 27.04
CA ASP A 113 13.00 6.59 25.60
C ASP A 113 11.65 6.60 24.86
N ILE A 114 10.55 6.93 25.55
CA ILE A 114 9.20 6.98 24.97
C ILE A 114 8.58 8.35 25.23
N ARG A 115 8.00 8.94 24.20
CA ARG A 115 7.15 10.15 24.27
C ARG A 115 5.77 9.81 23.76
N PHE A 116 4.77 10.44 24.35
CA PHE A 116 3.37 10.28 23.96
C PHE A 116 2.86 11.59 23.35
N GLU A 117 1.92 11.47 22.43
CA GLU A 117 1.11 12.60 21.97
C GLU A 117 -0.07 12.83 22.92
N ASP A 118 -0.58 14.06 23.01
CA ASP A 118 -1.69 14.38 23.91
C ASP A 118 -3.06 13.93 23.37
N ALA A 119 -3.14 13.57 22.08
CA ALA A 119 -4.36 13.14 21.42
C ALA A 119 -4.12 11.83 20.65
N ASP A 120 -5.15 10.99 20.59
CA ASP A 120 -5.11 9.75 19.82
C ASP A 120 -5.29 10.04 18.33
N LYS A 121 -4.28 9.69 17.52
CA LYS A 121 -4.30 9.92 16.08
C LYS A 121 -4.87 8.75 15.29
N HIS A 122 -5.14 7.60 15.91
CA HIS A 122 -5.39 6.34 15.20
C HIS A 122 -6.78 5.76 15.41
N GLU A 123 -7.43 6.03 16.54
CA GLU A 123 -8.72 5.43 16.91
C GLU A 123 -9.77 5.51 15.77
N ARG A 124 -9.91 6.70 15.18
CA ARG A 124 -10.88 6.94 14.11
C ARG A 124 -10.62 6.13 12.84
N PHE A 125 -9.37 5.77 12.59
CA PHE A 125 -8.95 4.97 11.43
C PHE A 125 -9.17 3.48 11.69
N LEU A 126 -8.74 2.99 12.86
CA LEU A 126 -8.96 1.59 13.25
C LEU A 126 -10.46 1.26 13.32
N ALA A 127 -11.27 2.14 13.90
CA ALA A 127 -12.73 1.98 13.92
C ALA A 127 -13.35 2.00 12.51
N ALA A 128 -12.75 2.68 11.54
CA ALA A 128 -13.17 2.61 10.15
C ALA A 128 -12.74 1.29 9.51
N PHE A 129 -11.50 0.84 9.74
CA PHE A 129 -10.98 -0.42 9.21
C PHE A 129 -11.76 -1.64 9.72
N ASP A 130 -12.22 -1.62 10.98
CA ASP A 130 -13.15 -2.61 11.51
C ASP A 130 -14.42 -2.74 10.66
N ARG A 131 -15.03 -1.61 10.27
CA ARG A 131 -16.26 -1.59 9.46
C ARG A 131 -16.02 -1.99 8.01
N GLU A 132 -14.84 -1.67 7.48
CA GLU A 132 -14.51 -1.85 6.08
C GLU A 132 -13.85 -3.22 5.78
N GLY A 133 -13.59 -4.02 6.82
CA GLY A 133 -12.96 -5.35 6.71
C GLY A 133 -11.48 -5.28 6.33
N ILE A 134 -10.78 -4.25 6.78
CA ILE A 134 -9.35 -4.03 6.50
C ILE A 134 -8.55 -4.56 7.68
N ALA A 135 -7.62 -5.47 7.44
CA ALA A 135 -6.69 -5.95 8.46
C ALA A 135 -5.57 -4.93 8.72
N VAL A 136 -5.01 -4.91 9.93
CA VAL A 136 -4.01 -3.92 10.35
C VAL A 136 -2.89 -4.60 11.11
N PHE A 137 -1.66 -4.35 10.68
CA PHE A 137 -0.49 -4.50 11.54
C PHE A 137 -0.10 -3.15 12.10
N LEU A 138 -0.03 -3.04 13.43
CA LEU A 138 0.40 -1.82 14.13
C LEU A 138 1.92 -1.80 14.20
N GLN A 139 2.56 -0.85 13.50
CA GLN A 139 4.02 -0.78 13.40
C GLN A 139 4.59 0.29 14.34
N VAL A 140 5.77 0.01 14.89
CA VAL A 140 6.62 1.00 15.56
C VAL A 140 8.00 1.11 14.91
N GLU A 141 8.57 2.30 14.99
CA GLU A 141 9.99 2.61 14.79
C GLU A 141 10.61 2.82 16.18
N PRO A 142 11.28 1.81 16.76
CA PRO A 142 11.52 1.78 18.21
C PRO A 142 12.50 2.81 18.75
N ALA A 143 13.42 3.32 17.91
CA ALA A 143 14.61 4.03 18.41
C ALA A 143 15.29 3.19 19.51
N HIS A 144 15.59 3.78 20.67
CA HIS A 144 16.17 3.09 21.82
C HIS A 144 15.11 2.59 22.83
N ALA A 145 13.81 2.74 22.53
CA ALA A 145 12.77 2.26 23.43
C ALA A 145 12.75 0.73 23.53
N ASP A 146 12.43 0.23 24.73
CA ASP A 146 12.25 -1.19 24.99
C ASP A 146 11.07 -1.74 24.18
N VAL A 147 11.34 -2.71 23.30
CA VAL A 147 10.34 -3.24 22.36
C VAL A 147 9.21 -3.95 23.10
N LYS A 148 9.48 -4.63 24.22
CA LYS A 148 8.42 -5.24 25.03
C LYS A 148 7.42 -4.19 25.52
N THR A 149 7.95 -3.08 26.05
CA THR A 149 7.13 -1.97 26.53
C THR A 149 6.31 -1.35 25.40
N LEU A 150 6.87 -1.22 24.19
CA LEU A 150 6.12 -0.74 23.02
C LEU A 150 4.99 -1.70 22.63
N VAL A 151 5.26 -3.01 22.60
CA VAL A 151 4.25 -4.06 22.34
C VAL A 151 3.10 -3.94 23.34
N ASP A 152 3.42 -3.88 24.64
CA ASP A 152 2.40 -3.81 25.70
C ASP A 152 1.56 -2.54 25.63
N LEU A 153 2.18 -1.38 25.37
CA LEU A 153 1.48 -0.10 25.26
C LEU A 153 0.58 -0.03 24.03
N VAL A 154 1.07 -0.48 22.87
CA VAL A 154 0.34 -0.40 21.59
C VAL A 154 -0.79 -1.42 21.54
N LEU A 155 -0.50 -2.70 21.82
CA LEU A 155 -1.52 -3.75 21.78
C LEU A 155 -2.50 -3.62 22.95
N GLY A 156 -2.02 -3.27 24.16
CA GLY A 156 -2.91 -2.98 25.28
C GLY A 156 -3.89 -1.84 25.00
N ARG A 157 -3.52 -0.89 24.12
CA ARG A 157 -4.43 0.15 23.64
C ARG A 157 -5.35 -0.38 22.55
N TYR A 158 -4.82 -0.93 21.46
CA TYR A 158 -5.58 -1.09 20.22
C TYR A 158 -6.07 -2.51 19.91
N ALA A 159 -5.68 -3.54 20.67
CA ALA A 159 -6.08 -4.95 20.40
C ALA A 159 -7.59 -5.20 20.45
N ARG A 160 -8.36 -4.29 21.07
CA ARG A 160 -9.83 -4.34 21.05
C ARG A 160 -10.45 -4.18 19.65
N HIS A 161 -9.70 -3.66 18.68
CA HIS A 161 -10.15 -3.52 17.31
C HIS A 161 -9.98 -4.85 16.56
N PRO A 162 -11.06 -5.46 16.04
CA PRO A 162 -10.96 -6.71 15.29
C PRO A 162 -10.14 -6.59 13.99
N CYS A 163 -9.91 -5.38 13.47
CA CYS A 163 -8.99 -5.18 12.36
C CYS A 163 -7.53 -5.48 12.72
N VAL A 164 -7.13 -5.39 14.00
CA VAL A 164 -5.73 -5.59 14.41
C VAL A 164 -5.41 -7.08 14.34
N ILE A 165 -4.44 -7.43 13.49
CA ILE A 165 -3.97 -8.81 13.29
C ILE A 165 -2.53 -9.04 13.78
N GLY A 166 -1.89 -8.00 14.30
CA GLY A 166 -0.54 -8.13 14.80
C GLY A 166 0.21 -6.82 15.01
N PHE A 167 1.51 -6.96 15.23
CA PHE A 167 2.43 -5.90 15.57
C PHE A 167 3.67 -5.95 14.67
N GLY A 168 4.20 -4.79 14.34
CA GLY A 168 5.34 -4.62 13.45
C GLY A 168 6.49 -3.88 14.09
N VAL A 169 7.71 -4.35 13.86
CA VAL A 169 8.91 -3.61 14.22
C VAL A 169 9.70 -3.24 12.96
N ASP A 170 9.91 -1.95 12.79
CA ASP A 170 10.86 -1.42 11.83
C ASP A 170 12.27 -1.52 12.41
N VAL A 171 13.03 -2.52 11.96
CA VAL A 171 14.34 -2.86 12.51
C VAL A 171 15.40 -1.84 12.08
N GLU A 172 15.16 -1.05 11.03
CA GLU A 172 16.02 0.07 10.63
C GLU A 172 16.25 1.02 11.80
N TRP A 173 15.21 1.21 12.60
CA TRP A 173 15.20 2.17 13.70
C TRP A 173 15.42 1.50 15.05
N HIS A 174 15.61 0.17 15.10
CA HIS A 174 15.88 -0.52 16.36
C HIS A 174 17.29 -0.16 16.87
N ARG A 175 17.34 0.50 18.03
CA ARG A 175 18.57 1.01 18.65
C ARG A 175 19.35 1.95 17.71
N GLU A 176 18.64 2.87 17.06
CA GLU A 176 19.22 3.87 16.15
C GLU A 176 20.43 4.61 16.75
N ALA A 177 20.39 4.97 18.04
CA ALA A 177 21.52 5.62 18.72
C ALA A 177 22.82 4.80 18.72
N ASP A 178 22.73 3.48 18.62
CA ASP A 178 23.88 2.56 18.66
C ASP A 178 24.39 2.21 17.26
N ARG A 179 23.51 2.21 16.25
CA ARG A 179 23.87 1.97 14.85
C ARG A 179 23.04 2.82 13.88
N PRO A 180 23.40 4.10 13.70
CA PRO A 180 22.59 5.05 12.94
C PRO A 180 22.30 4.66 11.49
N GLY A 181 21.05 4.88 11.06
CA GLY A 181 20.52 4.67 9.71
C GLY A 181 20.47 3.21 9.28
N ARG A 182 20.52 2.27 10.23
CA ARG A 182 20.51 0.82 9.99
C ARG A 182 19.92 0.03 11.14
N GLY A 183 20.04 0.53 12.37
CA GLY A 183 19.62 -0.19 13.56
C GLY A 183 20.50 -1.40 13.88
N VAL A 184 20.19 -2.08 14.98
CA VAL A 184 20.91 -3.27 15.47
C VAL A 184 20.22 -4.53 14.94
N PRO A 185 20.98 -5.51 14.40
CA PRO A 185 20.42 -6.78 13.94
C PRO A 185 19.65 -7.52 15.04
N VAL A 186 18.53 -8.12 14.65
CA VAL A 186 17.70 -8.98 15.50
C VAL A 186 18.14 -10.42 15.32
N ASP A 187 18.68 -11.02 16.37
CA ASP A 187 18.99 -12.44 16.39
C ASP A 187 17.75 -13.30 16.66
N ASP A 188 17.90 -14.62 16.49
CA ASP A 188 16.81 -15.60 16.65
C ASP A 188 16.16 -15.57 18.03
N GLY A 189 16.97 -15.41 19.09
CA GLY A 189 16.47 -15.35 20.46
C GLY A 189 15.63 -14.10 20.70
N THR A 190 16.06 -12.97 20.16
CA THR A 190 15.34 -11.70 20.22
C THR A 190 14.04 -11.79 19.43
N GLY A 191 14.07 -12.35 18.21
CA GLY A 191 12.88 -12.57 17.39
C GLY A 191 11.84 -13.45 18.08
N TYR A 192 12.27 -14.57 18.67
CA TYR A 192 11.41 -15.45 19.47
C TYR A 192 10.74 -14.71 20.63
N LEU A 193 11.51 -13.91 21.38
CA LEU A 193 10.96 -13.15 22.51
C LEU A 193 9.94 -12.12 22.06
N TRP A 194 10.23 -11.36 20.99
CA TRP A 194 9.32 -10.35 20.48
C TRP A 194 8.01 -10.96 19.99
N GLU A 195 8.09 -12.08 19.27
CA GLU A 195 6.90 -12.80 18.83
C GLU A 195 6.10 -13.32 20.03
N SER A 196 6.77 -13.88 21.02
CA SER A 196 6.14 -14.38 22.25
C SER A 196 5.41 -13.27 23.00
N TRP A 197 5.97 -12.05 23.04
CA TRP A 197 5.30 -10.90 23.66
C TRP A 197 4.06 -10.48 22.88
N VAL A 198 4.11 -10.45 21.55
CA VAL A 198 2.94 -10.17 20.70
C VAL A 198 1.85 -11.22 20.91
N LYS A 199 2.20 -12.51 20.88
CA LYS A 199 1.26 -13.62 21.05
C LYS A 199 0.70 -13.75 22.46
N ALA A 200 1.33 -13.12 23.46
CA ALA A 200 0.79 -13.04 24.81
C ALA A 200 -0.43 -12.11 24.93
N HIS A 201 -0.61 -11.16 24.00
CA HIS A 201 -1.82 -10.34 23.91
C HIS A 201 -2.95 -11.10 23.20
N ASP A 202 -2.63 -11.78 22.10
CA ASP A 202 -3.55 -12.70 21.41
C ASP A 202 -2.73 -13.77 20.66
N PRO A 203 -2.93 -15.08 20.91
CA PRO A 203 -2.18 -16.14 20.23
C PRO A 203 -2.31 -16.15 18.70
N SER A 204 -3.38 -15.58 18.16
CA SER A 204 -3.63 -15.44 16.72
C SER A 204 -2.86 -14.28 16.08
N TYR A 205 -2.33 -13.34 16.88
CA TYR A 205 -1.53 -12.24 16.35
C TYR A 205 -0.20 -12.70 15.79
N ARG A 206 0.28 -11.95 14.81
CA ARG A 206 1.56 -12.19 14.16
C ARG A 206 2.51 -11.02 14.42
N LEU A 207 3.79 -11.32 14.62
CA LEU A 207 4.84 -10.33 14.55
C LEU A 207 5.24 -10.15 13.08
N PHE A 208 5.47 -8.92 12.64
CA PHE A 208 6.29 -8.69 11.47
C PHE A 208 7.57 -7.95 11.82
N LEU A 209 8.64 -8.28 11.08
CA LEU A 209 9.93 -7.62 11.16
C LEU A 209 10.27 -7.03 9.79
N LYS A 210 10.62 -5.75 9.75
CA LYS A 210 10.88 -5.00 8.52
C LYS A 210 12.32 -4.50 8.45
N HIS A 211 12.97 -4.70 7.30
CA HIS A 211 14.27 -4.13 6.94
C HIS A 211 14.56 -4.39 5.45
N TRP A 212 15.47 -3.64 4.81
CA TRP A 212 15.90 -3.90 3.42
C TRP A 212 17.04 -4.92 3.30
N ASN A 213 17.78 -5.12 4.39
CA ASN A 213 18.87 -6.10 4.46
C ASN A 213 18.44 -7.31 5.30
N PRO A 214 18.41 -8.54 4.74
CA PRO A 214 18.00 -9.73 5.46
C PRO A 214 18.92 -10.08 6.64
N ASP A 215 20.18 -9.65 6.64
CA ASP A 215 21.14 -9.91 7.73
C ASP A 215 20.80 -9.18 9.04
N TRP A 216 19.81 -8.29 9.02
CA TRP A 216 19.30 -7.60 10.21
C TRP A 216 18.11 -8.31 10.85
N LEU A 217 17.58 -9.34 10.20
CA LEU A 217 16.46 -10.11 10.69
C LEU A 217 16.93 -11.50 11.13
N CYS A 218 16.03 -12.23 11.79
CA CYS A 218 16.32 -13.54 12.38
C CYS A 218 16.89 -14.50 11.32
N PRO A 219 18.12 -15.02 11.49
CA PRO A 219 18.70 -15.89 10.49
C PRO A 219 17.93 -17.21 10.33
N ASP A 220 17.58 -17.88 11.42
CA ASP A 220 17.04 -19.25 11.41
C ASP A 220 15.72 -19.39 12.15
N TYR A 221 15.43 -18.51 13.11
CA TYR A 221 14.12 -18.48 13.76
C TYR A 221 13.07 -18.08 12.74
N ARG A 222 12.03 -18.90 12.67
CA ARG A 222 10.94 -18.74 11.71
C ARG A 222 9.65 -18.37 12.44
N GLY A 223 9.25 -19.14 13.45
CA GLY A 223 8.01 -18.89 14.17
C GLY A 223 6.83 -18.66 13.21
N ASP A 224 5.93 -17.78 13.59
CA ASP A 224 4.85 -17.25 12.76
C ASP A 224 5.11 -15.78 12.36
N ILE A 225 6.38 -15.41 12.18
CA ILE A 225 6.82 -14.08 11.80
C ILE A 225 6.52 -13.80 10.32
N VAL A 226 6.13 -12.57 10.00
CA VAL A 226 6.13 -12.05 8.62
C VAL A 226 7.39 -11.21 8.40
N PHE A 227 8.18 -11.54 7.37
CA PHE A 227 9.39 -10.77 7.05
C PHE A 227 9.09 -9.78 5.93
N VAL A 228 9.30 -8.50 6.20
CA VAL A 228 8.93 -7.40 5.30
C VAL A 228 10.17 -6.77 4.70
N ASP A 229 10.28 -6.80 3.38
CA ASP A 229 11.28 -6.07 2.63
C ASP A 229 10.77 -4.65 2.34
N ASP A 230 11.60 -3.65 2.64
CA ASP A 230 11.32 -2.24 2.38
C ASP A 230 12.40 -1.52 1.57
N SER A 231 13.14 -2.29 0.77
CA SER A 231 14.11 -1.79 -0.19
C SER A 231 13.56 -0.72 -1.13
N GLN A 232 14.43 0.24 -1.44
CA GLN A 232 14.14 1.33 -2.36
C GLN A 232 15.42 1.85 -3.04
N GLY A 233 15.25 2.61 -4.11
CA GLY A 233 16.37 3.17 -4.88
C GLY A 233 17.08 2.13 -5.73
N VAL A 234 16.33 1.16 -6.22
CA VAL A 234 16.79 0.13 -7.16
C VAL A 234 16.70 0.64 -8.60
N GLU A 235 17.55 0.08 -9.46
CA GLU A 235 17.77 0.60 -10.81
C GLU A 235 16.59 0.36 -11.78
N SER A 236 15.76 -0.67 -11.53
CA SER A 236 14.66 -1.06 -12.41
C SER A 236 13.66 -2.00 -11.73
N ALA A 237 12.48 -2.17 -12.37
CA ALA A 237 11.47 -3.15 -11.97
C ALA A 237 12.03 -4.58 -11.90
N ASP A 238 12.80 -5.00 -12.91
CA ASP A 238 13.39 -6.34 -12.95
C ASP A 238 14.38 -6.57 -11.80
N ARG A 239 15.10 -5.51 -11.39
CA ARG A 239 16.03 -5.62 -10.27
C ARG A 239 15.28 -5.72 -8.93
N LEU A 240 14.22 -4.93 -8.76
CA LEU A 240 13.33 -5.02 -7.60
C LEU A 240 12.76 -6.44 -7.45
N VAL A 241 12.20 -6.99 -8.54
CA VAL A 241 11.56 -8.31 -8.54
C VAL A 241 12.56 -9.41 -8.18
N ARG A 242 13.78 -9.36 -8.71
CA ARG A 242 14.84 -10.34 -8.34
C ARG A 242 15.28 -10.22 -6.89
N GLU A 243 15.33 -9.01 -6.35
CA GLU A 243 15.67 -8.80 -4.95
C GLU A 243 14.60 -9.40 -4.03
N PHE A 244 13.32 -9.17 -4.35
CA PHE A 244 12.20 -9.74 -3.62
C PHE A 244 12.05 -11.25 -3.75
N GLU A 245 12.41 -11.83 -4.90
CA GLU A 245 12.54 -13.28 -5.10
C GLU A 245 13.59 -13.85 -4.13
N ALA A 246 14.78 -13.24 -4.06
CA ALA A 246 15.83 -13.64 -3.12
C ALA A 246 15.43 -13.44 -1.65
N TRP A 247 14.69 -12.37 -1.32
CA TRP A 247 14.12 -12.15 0.00
C TRP A 247 13.15 -13.26 0.40
N ALA A 248 12.23 -13.64 -0.50
CA ALA A 248 11.31 -14.75 -0.28
C ALA A 248 12.06 -16.06 -0.03
N GLU A 249 13.05 -16.39 -0.86
CA GLU A 249 13.89 -17.58 -0.68
C GLU A 249 14.59 -17.60 0.68
N ARG A 250 15.13 -16.46 1.12
CA ARG A 250 15.86 -16.32 2.39
C ARG A 250 15.01 -16.64 3.62
N PHE A 251 13.74 -16.23 3.61
CA PHE A 251 12.84 -16.35 4.76
C PHE A 251 11.83 -17.49 4.64
N ARG A 252 11.91 -18.30 3.59
CA ARG A 252 11.10 -19.51 3.45
C ARG A 252 11.23 -20.40 4.71
N PRO A 253 10.13 -21.02 5.20
CA PRO A 253 8.78 -21.04 4.64
C PRO A 253 7.85 -19.90 5.10
N ASN A 254 8.35 -18.90 5.84
CA ASN A 254 7.49 -17.87 6.39
C ASN A 254 6.87 -16.98 5.32
N PRO A 255 5.66 -16.45 5.59
CA PRO A 255 5.11 -15.42 4.73
C PRO A 255 6.00 -14.18 4.71
N VAL A 256 6.04 -13.53 3.55
CA VAL A 256 6.80 -12.29 3.34
C VAL A 256 5.88 -11.16 2.89
N MET A 257 6.30 -9.91 3.09
CA MET A 257 5.64 -8.76 2.47
C MET A 257 6.67 -7.85 1.81
N PHE A 258 6.20 -7.11 0.81
CA PHE A 258 7.05 -6.21 0.04
C PHE A 258 6.46 -4.81 0.05
N GLN A 259 7.22 -3.82 0.50
CA GLN A 259 6.87 -2.41 0.34
C GLN A 259 7.36 -1.91 -1.01
N ILE A 260 6.46 -1.31 -1.79
CA ILE A 260 6.72 -0.78 -3.12
C ILE A 260 6.18 0.65 -3.26
N GLY A 261 6.63 1.33 -4.31
CA GLY A 261 6.15 2.67 -4.65
C GLY A 261 6.96 3.80 -4.05
N TYR A 262 8.16 3.54 -3.51
CA TYR A 262 9.00 4.61 -2.97
C TYR A 262 9.32 5.70 -4.01
N PRO A 263 9.44 6.99 -3.59
CA PRO A 263 9.78 8.08 -4.49
C PRO A 263 11.10 7.88 -5.24
N ARG A 264 12.09 7.20 -4.61
CA ARG A 264 13.40 6.94 -5.21
C ARG A 264 13.32 6.08 -6.47
N ASP A 265 12.30 5.22 -6.55
CA ASP A 265 12.07 4.30 -7.67
C ASP A 265 11.12 4.87 -8.73
N LYS A 266 10.50 6.03 -8.44
CA LYS A 266 9.54 6.70 -9.33
C LYS A 266 10.06 6.98 -10.73
N PRO A 267 11.36 7.28 -10.96
CA PRO A 267 11.87 7.50 -12.31
C PRO A 267 11.57 6.36 -13.29
N TRP A 268 11.49 5.11 -12.81
CA TRP A 268 11.15 3.95 -13.63
C TRP A 268 9.71 3.47 -13.40
N TRP A 269 9.24 3.33 -12.15
CA TRP A 269 7.88 2.80 -11.94
C TRP A 269 6.80 3.76 -12.41
N GLY A 270 7.05 5.08 -12.36
CA GLY A 270 6.10 6.11 -12.80
C GLY A 270 5.84 6.11 -14.31
N ARG A 271 6.58 5.29 -15.08
CA ARG A 271 6.36 5.07 -16.51
C ARG A 271 5.49 3.85 -16.80
N LEU A 272 5.17 3.05 -15.79
CA LEU A 272 4.27 1.91 -15.91
C LEU A 272 2.82 2.42 -15.98
N PRO A 273 1.94 1.78 -16.77
CA PRO A 273 0.55 2.23 -16.94
C PRO A 273 -0.29 2.09 -15.67
N ASP A 274 -0.10 0.99 -14.93
CA ASP A 274 -0.71 0.71 -13.63
C ASP A 274 0.39 0.13 -12.71
N PRO A 275 1.24 0.98 -12.10
CA PRO A 275 2.38 0.51 -11.32
C PRO A 275 2.01 -0.45 -10.18
N PRO A 276 0.95 -0.19 -9.37
CA PRO A 276 0.50 -1.12 -8.34
C PRO A 276 0.20 -2.53 -8.86
N ARG A 277 -0.56 -2.65 -9.95
CA ARG A 277 -0.91 -3.94 -10.57
C ARG A 277 0.30 -4.59 -11.24
N THR A 278 0.98 -3.85 -12.11
CA THR A 278 2.08 -4.38 -12.93
C THR A 278 3.22 -4.91 -12.05
N LEU A 279 3.62 -4.17 -11.02
CA LEU A 279 4.70 -4.60 -10.14
C LEU A 279 4.29 -5.75 -9.24
N GLY A 280 3.13 -5.65 -8.60
CA GLY A 280 2.73 -6.71 -7.68
C GLY A 280 2.46 -8.03 -8.38
N GLN A 281 1.94 -8.03 -9.62
CA GLN A 281 1.83 -9.25 -10.44
C GLN A 281 3.19 -9.81 -10.83
N ALA A 282 4.15 -8.96 -11.20
CA ALA A 282 5.51 -9.40 -11.52
C ALA A 282 6.22 -10.03 -10.30
N ILE A 283 6.04 -9.45 -9.12
CA ILE A 283 6.56 -9.98 -7.85
C ILE A 283 5.89 -11.30 -7.51
N ALA A 284 4.55 -11.34 -7.51
CA ALA A 284 3.79 -12.52 -7.13
C ALA A 284 4.03 -13.71 -8.08
N ALA A 285 4.37 -13.46 -9.34
CA ALA A 285 4.77 -14.50 -10.29
C ALA A 285 6.14 -15.16 -9.98
N ARG A 286 6.95 -14.57 -9.10
CA ARG A 286 8.28 -15.07 -8.70
C ARG A 286 8.35 -15.59 -7.26
N VAL A 287 7.28 -15.43 -6.48
CA VAL A 287 7.27 -15.78 -5.06
C VAL A 287 6.31 -16.94 -4.83
N ASP A 288 6.83 -18.10 -4.46
CA ASP A 288 5.99 -19.31 -4.30
C ASP A 288 5.32 -19.41 -2.92
N GLN A 289 5.85 -18.74 -1.89
CA GLN A 289 5.24 -18.74 -0.57
C GLN A 289 4.18 -17.65 -0.43
N THR A 290 3.38 -17.73 0.62
CA THR A 290 2.42 -16.67 0.95
C THR A 290 3.12 -15.31 1.01
N CYS A 291 2.62 -14.34 0.25
CA CYS A 291 3.19 -13.01 0.21
C CYS A 291 2.14 -11.91 0.43
N GLY A 292 2.63 -10.70 0.73
CA GLY A 292 1.81 -9.50 0.72
C GLY A 292 2.46 -8.34 -0.04
N LEU A 293 1.62 -7.48 -0.61
CA LEU A 293 2.02 -6.37 -1.49
C LEU A 293 1.53 -5.06 -0.90
N ILE A 294 2.46 -4.20 -0.48
CA ILE A 294 2.16 -2.99 0.28
C ILE A 294 2.64 -1.76 -0.48
N TRP A 295 1.74 -0.88 -0.89
CA TRP A 295 2.11 0.40 -1.49
C TRP A 295 2.39 1.46 -0.40
N VAL A 296 3.49 2.20 -0.50
CA VAL A 296 3.86 3.20 0.50
C VAL A 296 3.09 4.52 0.35
N ASP A 297 2.80 5.17 1.48
CA ASP A 297 2.09 6.44 1.57
C ASP A 297 2.73 7.59 0.81
N PHE A 298 4.06 7.64 0.70
CA PHE A 298 4.80 8.72 0.05
C PHE A 298 4.32 9.08 -1.36
N THR A 299 3.77 8.11 -2.09
CA THR A 299 3.36 8.25 -3.49
C THR A 299 1.95 7.73 -3.72
N LEU A 300 1.19 7.51 -2.65
CA LEU A 300 -0.20 7.00 -2.71
C LEU A 300 -1.06 7.83 -3.68
N ARG A 301 -0.87 9.15 -3.69
CA ARG A 301 -1.59 10.10 -4.56
C ARG A 301 -1.28 9.97 -6.04
N ASP A 302 -0.14 9.39 -6.39
CA ASP A 302 0.24 9.23 -7.78
C ASP A 302 -0.53 8.09 -8.46
N VAL A 303 -0.98 7.10 -7.68
CA VAL A 303 -1.44 5.81 -8.22
C VAL A 303 -2.75 5.29 -7.65
N LEU A 304 -3.20 5.73 -6.48
CA LEU A 304 -4.41 5.22 -5.84
C LEU A 304 -5.48 6.31 -5.67
N PRO A 305 -6.77 5.96 -5.82
CA PRO A 305 -7.85 6.91 -5.69
C PRO A 305 -8.05 7.32 -4.24
N LEU A 306 -7.84 8.61 -3.95
CA LEU A 306 -8.12 9.24 -2.66
C LEU A 306 -9.31 10.22 -2.72
N ARG A 307 -9.98 10.34 -3.85
CA ARG A 307 -11.20 11.15 -4.06
C ARG A 307 -12.32 10.25 -4.52
#